data_AF-A0A939AZH4-F1
#
_entry.id   AF-A0A939AZH4-F1
#
_cell.length_a   1.000
_cell.length_b   1.000
_cell.length_c   1.000
_cell.angle_alpha   90.00
_cell.angle_beta   90.00
_cell.angle_gamma   90.00
#
_symmetry.space_group_name_H-M   'P 1'
#
loop_
_entity.id
_entity.type
_entity.pdbx_description
1 polymer ?
#
loop_
_entity_poly.entity_id
_entity_poly.type
_entity_poly.pdbx_seq_one_letter_code
_entity_poly.pdbx_strand_id
1 'polypeptide(L)'
;MSAKRGGSGRTLPADRDDAPEITESWAREADLHRGEKLIRRGRPKLESPRTLLSLRLPPEVIASWKASGPGWQTRMATVLQRSQPKVRRSAG
;
A
#
# COMPACT_ATOMS: atom_id res chain seq x y z
N MET A 1 34.38 44.63 10.30
CA MET A 1 33.38 43.60 9.94
C MET A 1 33.44 43.43 8.43
N SER A 2 33.97 42.32 7.93
CA SER A 2 33.98 42.04 6.49
C SER A 2 33.64 40.57 6.30
N ALA A 3 32.41 40.32 5.84
CA ALA A 3 31.89 38.98 5.64
C ALA A 3 32.46 38.40 4.34
N LYS A 4 33.29 37.37 4.47
CA LYS A 4 33.83 36.60 3.35
C LYS A 4 32.67 35.83 2.68
N ARG A 5 32.30 36.20 1.46
CA ARG A 5 31.31 35.47 0.65
C ARG A 5 31.88 34.08 0.36
N GLY A 6 31.32 33.05 0.98
CA GLY A 6 31.59 31.65 0.66
C GLY A 6 31.01 31.35 -0.72
N GLY A 7 31.88 31.23 -1.72
CA GLY A 7 31.50 30.75 -3.04
C GLY A 7 31.00 29.32 -2.94
N SER A 8 29.71 29.10 -3.19
CA SER A 8 29.17 27.76 -3.39
C SER A 8 29.66 27.26 -4.75
N GLY A 9 30.86 26.68 -4.76
CA GLY A 9 31.36 25.94 -5.90
C GLY A 9 30.55 24.65 -6.02
N ARG A 10 29.60 24.61 -6.95
CA ARG A 10 28.95 23.36 -7.34
C ARG A 10 29.97 22.54 -8.13
N THR A 11 30.74 21.70 -7.45
CA THR A 11 31.58 20.70 -8.11
C THR A 11 30.66 19.72 -8.82
N LEU A 12 30.60 19.80 -10.15
CA LEU A 12 30.01 18.74 -10.97
C LEU A 12 30.96 17.54 -10.88
N PRO A 13 30.55 16.38 -10.35
CA PRO A 13 31.41 15.21 -10.30
C PRO A 13 31.36 14.44 -11.62
N ALA A 14 32.54 14.01 -12.08
CA ALA A 14 32.84 13.24 -13.30
C ALA A 14 32.42 13.90 -14.63
N ASP A 15 33.31 13.85 -15.62
CA ASP A 15 32.96 14.20 -16.99
C ASP A 15 31.78 13.35 -17.45
N ARG A 16 30.82 13.98 -18.11
CA ARG A 16 29.56 13.35 -18.54
C ARG A 16 29.78 12.13 -19.46
N ASP A 17 30.96 12.03 -20.06
CA ASP A 17 31.40 10.95 -20.94
C ASP A 17 31.92 9.70 -20.20
N ASP A 18 32.10 9.77 -18.88
CA ASP A 18 32.51 8.61 -18.04
C ASP A 18 31.30 7.92 -17.37
N ALA A 19 30.08 8.25 -17.82
CA ALA A 19 28.87 7.59 -17.35
C ALA A 19 28.82 6.14 -17.85
N PRO A 20 28.48 5.17 -17.00
CA PRO A 20 28.36 3.78 -17.43
C PRO A 20 27.28 3.65 -18.50
N GLU A 21 27.52 2.80 -19.49
CA GLU A 21 26.54 2.52 -20.53
C GLU A 21 25.26 1.91 -19.92
N ILE A 22 24.12 2.28 -20.51
CA ILE A 22 22.82 1.75 -20.13
C ILE A 22 22.71 0.30 -20.65
N THR A 23 23.25 -0.64 -19.91
CA THR A 23 23.19 -2.06 -20.27
C THR A 23 21.78 -2.63 -20.09
N GLU A 24 21.45 -3.68 -20.84
CA GLU A 24 20.13 -4.32 -20.76
C GLU A 24 19.87 -4.95 -19.38
N SER A 25 20.90 -5.50 -18.73
CA SER A 25 20.83 -6.00 -17.35
C SER A 25 20.50 -4.88 -16.37
N TRP A 26 21.16 -3.73 -16.50
CA TRP A 26 20.89 -2.56 -15.66
C TRP A 26 19.49 -1.99 -15.89
N ALA A 27 19.03 -1.93 -17.14
CA ALA A 27 17.68 -1.48 -17.48
C ALA A 27 16.59 -2.41 -16.93
N ARG A 28 16.86 -3.72 -16.79
CA ARG A 28 15.90 -4.70 -16.26
C ARG A 28 15.67 -4.55 -14.76
N GLU A 29 16.69 -4.15 -14.01
CA GLU A 29 16.63 -3.94 -12.55
C GLU A 29 16.12 -2.55 -12.17
N ALA A 30 16.06 -1.63 -13.14
CA ALA A 30 15.66 -0.25 -12.90
C ALA A 30 14.21 -0.10 -12.43
N ASP A 31 14.03 0.78 -11.46
CA ASP A 31 12.72 1.17 -10.93
C ASP A 31 12.04 2.19 -11.87
N LEU A 32 10.78 1.93 -12.24
CA LEU A 32 10.01 2.85 -13.08
C LEU A 32 9.36 3.95 -12.24
N HIS A 33 9.78 5.19 -12.40
CA HIS A 33 9.15 6.35 -11.77
C HIS A 33 8.27 7.13 -12.76
N ARG A 34 7.13 7.65 -12.29
CA ARG A 34 6.36 8.71 -12.97
C ARG A 34 6.32 9.93 -12.05
N GLY A 35 7.11 10.96 -12.39
CA GLY A 35 7.41 12.06 -11.47
C GLY A 35 8.15 11.55 -10.23
N GLU A 36 7.75 12.01 -9.04
CA GLU A 36 8.32 11.53 -7.76
C GLU A 36 7.79 10.14 -7.35
N LYS A 37 6.84 9.57 -8.08
CA LYS A 37 6.13 8.34 -7.67
C LYS A 37 6.70 7.09 -8.35
N LEU A 38 7.23 6.18 -7.53
CA LEU A 38 7.64 4.84 -7.95
C LEU A 38 6.42 4.00 -8.37
N ILE A 39 6.38 3.56 -9.63
CA ILE A 39 5.38 2.62 -10.15
C ILE A 39 5.85 1.22 -9.79
N ARG A 40 5.37 0.71 -8.65
CA ARG A 40 5.60 -0.69 -8.27
C ARG A 40 4.89 -1.61 -9.25
N ARG A 41 5.65 -2.51 -9.87
CA ARG A 41 5.12 -3.59 -10.72
C ARG A 41 4.27 -4.53 -9.85
N GLY A 42 2.99 -4.72 -10.18
CA GLY A 42 2.07 -5.57 -9.42
C GLY A 42 0.59 -5.35 -9.76
N ARG A 43 -0.31 -6.21 -9.23
CA ARG A 43 -1.77 -6.04 -9.37
C ARG A 43 -2.16 -4.66 -8.83
N PRO A 44 -2.98 -3.87 -9.57
CA PRO A 44 -3.43 -2.57 -9.09
C PRO A 44 -4.08 -2.71 -7.71
N LYS A 45 -3.81 -1.72 -6.85
CA LYS A 45 -4.40 -1.67 -5.51
C LYS A 45 -5.91 -1.62 -5.65
N LEU A 46 -6.62 -2.52 -4.96
CA LEU A 46 -8.09 -2.54 -4.98
C LEU A 46 -8.60 -1.25 -4.32
N GLU A 47 -9.60 -0.61 -4.93
CA GLU A 47 -10.20 0.65 -4.41
C GLU A 47 -10.80 0.48 -3.01
N SER A 48 -11.37 -0.70 -2.72
CA SER A 48 -12.00 -1.02 -1.43
C SER A 48 -11.57 -2.42 -0.94
N PRO A 49 -10.36 -2.57 -0.38
CA PRO A 49 -9.90 -3.85 0.14
C PRO A 49 -10.70 -4.25 1.39
N ARG A 50 -10.88 -5.55 1.59
CA ARG A 50 -11.41 -6.08 2.86
C ARG A 50 -10.41 -5.76 3.98
N THR A 51 -10.89 -5.13 5.03
CA THR A 51 -10.08 -4.83 6.22
C THR A 51 -10.01 -6.07 7.12
N LEU A 52 -8.82 -6.44 7.56
CA LEU A 52 -8.64 -7.44 8.60
C LEU A 52 -9.09 -6.86 9.94
N LEU A 53 -10.13 -7.44 10.54
CA LEU A 53 -10.63 -7.07 11.85
C LEU A 53 -10.32 -8.19 12.85
N SER A 54 -9.70 -7.83 13.99
CA SER A 54 -9.57 -8.73 15.14
C SER A 54 -10.79 -8.56 16.04
N LEU A 55 -11.71 -9.52 16.01
CA LEU A 55 -12.94 -9.55 16.81
C LEU A 55 -12.98 -10.83 17.65
N ARG A 56 -13.41 -10.72 18.90
CA ARG A 56 -13.66 -11.88 19.76
C ARG A 56 -15.12 -12.31 19.62
N LEU A 57 -15.33 -13.59 19.32
CA LEU A 57 -16.65 -14.21 19.23
C LEU A 57 -16.69 -15.44 20.12
N PRO A 58 -17.87 -15.83 20.62
CA PRO A 58 -18.02 -17.07 21.35
C PRO A 58 -17.58 -18.29 20.51
N PRO A 59 -16.95 -19.30 21.13
CA PRO A 59 -16.38 -20.44 20.41
C PRO A 59 -17.45 -21.27 19.67
N GLU A 60 -18.66 -21.39 20.22
CA GLU A 60 -19.77 -22.13 19.63
C GLU A 60 -20.25 -21.51 18.31
N VAL A 61 -20.19 -20.19 18.19
CA VAL A 61 -20.52 -19.47 16.96
C VAL A 61 -19.48 -19.81 15.89
N ILE A 62 -18.19 -19.72 16.23
CA ILE A 62 -17.10 -20.04 15.31
C ILE A 62 -17.18 -21.50 14.85
N ALA A 63 -17.45 -22.42 15.78
CA ALA A 63 -17.59 -23.85 15.48
C ALA A 63 -18.74 -24.10 14.50
N SER A 64 -19.91 -23.50 14.74
CA SER A 64 -21.08 -23.61 13.86
C SER A 64 -20.80 -23.09 12.45
N TRP A 65 -20.11 -21.95 12.34
CA TRP A 65 -19.71 -21.41 11.03
C TRP A 65 -18.69 -22.31 10.34
N LYS A 66 -17.65 -22.78 11.04
CA LYS A 66 -16.66 -23.71 10.45
C LYS A 66 -17.32 -25.00 9.96
N ALA A 67 -18.28 -25.54 10.72
CA ALA A 67 -19.04 -26.74 10.35
C ALA A 67 -19.87 -26.55 9.07
N SER A 68 -20.24 -25.32 8.71
CA SER A 68 -20.90 -25.03 7.44
C SER A 68 -20.01 -25.25 6.20
N GLY A 69 -18.74 -25.59 6.39
CA GLY A 69 -17.82 -25.99 5.33
C GLY A 69 -17.02 -24.83 4.71
N PRO A 70 -16.31 -25.08 3.59
CA PRO A 70 -15.49 -24.08 2.91
C PRO A 70 -16.26 -22.79 2.62
N GLY A 71 -15.57 -21.65 2.73
CA GLY A 71 -16.15 -20.32 2.48
C GLY A 71 -17.03 -19.78 3.60
N TRP A 72 -17.03 -20.38 4.79
CA TRP A 72 -17.82 -19.91 5.93
C TRP A 72 -17.54 -18.45 6.32
N GLN A 73 -16.29 -17.98 6.20
CA GLN A 73 -15.93 -16.58 6.45
C GLN A 73 -16.63 -15.63 5.47
N THR A 74 -16.74 -16.01 4.18
CA THR A 74 -17.44 -15.22 3.17
C THR A 74 -18.95 -15.18 3.44
N ARG A 75 -19.55 -16.32 3.85
CA ARG A 75 -20.96 -16.36 4.25
C ARG A 75 -21.21 -15.48 5.48
N MET A 76 -20.35 -15.56 6.49
CA MET A 76 -20.42 -14.72 7.68
C MET A 76 -20.31 -13.23 7.34
N ALA A 77 -19.35 -12.84 6.48
CA ALA A 77 -19.22 -11.46 6.02
C ALA A 77 -20.47 -10.96 5.28
N THR A 78 -21.11 -11.82 4.48
CA THR A 78 -22.36 -11.50 3.78
C THR A 78 -23.50 -11.24 4.76
N VAL A 79 -23.60 -12.02 5.83
CA VAL A 79 -24.61 -11.81 6.89
C VAL A 79 -24.34 -10.50 7.62
N LEU A 80 -23.09 -10.23 8.02
CA LEU A 80 -22.74 -8.97 8.68
C LEU A 80 -23.05 -7.74 7.82
N GLN A 81 -22.87 -7.84 6.50
CA GLN A 81 -23.20 -6.77 5.56
C GLN A 81 -24.72 -6.52 5.49
N ARG A 82 -25.53 -7.58 5.53
CA ARG A 82 -27.00 -7.47 5.52
C ARG A 82 -27.56 -6.96 6.84
N SER A 83 -26.92 -7.32 7.95
CA SER A 83 -27.35 -7.01 9.31
C SER A 83 -26.70 -5.73 9.87
N GLN A 84 -26.17 -4.85 9.02
CA GLN A 84 -25.56 -3.61 9.47
C GLN A 84 -26.58 -2.79 10.29
N PRO A 85 -26.21 -2.34 11.50
CA PRO A 85 -27.10 -1.53 12.31
C PRO A 85 -27.42 -0.23 11.55
N LYS A 86 -28.69 0.15 11.52
CA LYS A 86 -29.07 1.49 11.04
C LYS A 86 -28.43 2.50 11.99
N VAL A 87 -27.58 3.37 11.46
CA VAL A 87 -27.01 4.48 12.23
C VAL A 87 -28.17 5.26 12.83
N ARG A 88 -28.37 5.15 14.14
CA ARG A 88 -29.30 6.04 14.85
C ARG A 88 -28.66 7.41 14.77
N ARG A 89 -29.25 8.34 14.00
CA ARG A 89 -28.86 9.74 14.12
C ARG A 89 -29.14 10.13 15.56
N SER A 90 -28.09 10.36 16.33
CA SER A 90 -28.19 11.00 17.63
C SER A 90 -28.85 12.36 17.41
N ALA A 91 -30.02 12.57 18.00
CA ALA A 91 -30.56 13.91 18.16
C ALA A 91 -29.54 14.72 18.97
N GLY A 92 -29.28 15.95 18.52
CA GLY A 92 -28.33 16.87 19.13
C GLY A 92 -28.73 17.35 20.51
#